data_AF-A0A8C2K5V4-F1
#
_entry.id   AF-A0A8C2K5V4-F1
#
_cell.length_a   1.000
_cell.length_b   1.000
_cell.length_c   1.000
_cell.angle_alpha   90.00
_cell.angle_beta   90.00
_cell.angle_gamma   90.00
#
_symmetry.space_group_name_H-M   'P 1'
#
loop_
_entity.id
_entity.type
_entity.pdbx_description
1 polymer ?
#
loop_
_entity_poly.entity_id
_entity_poly.type
_entity_poly.pdbx_seq_one_letter_code
_entity_poly.pdbx_strand_id
1 'polypeptide(L)'
;MFLSRLRLPSSETQSTLTCNGQAAMSGGCGRNPPPFPDNEDQEAELDTRVLDSDEDDDDEGEDIFTGARSKPITPTSAPDEGDIFSEEGSYIRSDVHHATNGLHSDEELDLFTEATVELTLTNTTSQGRREIIGPTASACNTTHVPNSILKPSIVTKTMEELEEEESGDQFELNIAVTNPEKIGDGMNAYMSYKVSTQTTLPMFLNKTFSVRRRFSDFLGLYEKISAKHSLLGCIIPPPPQKSVVGMTKVKVGKEDSSSAEFVEKRRAALERYLQRVVAHPSLLQDPDVREFLERDELPRAVNTQALSGPGLLKMINRASDAVNKMTIKMNESDNWFESKLQEVENEEQLLRRLHAAVDSLVNHRKELCINTAVFSKSVAMLGSVEENSALSRALSQLAEVEDKMEQLHQQQAFSDFFILAELLADYVRLLGAVRCCFEQRMKVWQRLQEAQSTLQKKREAEAKLLWANKPEKLQQAKDDINEWESKVSQYERDFERVTCTVRKEVLRFEKEKARDFKQHIVKYLESLLHTQHRLVKCWEAFLPEAKAIA
;
A
#
# COMPACT_ATOMS: atom_id res chain seq x y z
N MET A 1 36.77 34.14 29.27
CA MET A 1 37.76 34.78 28.38
C MET A 1 37.56 34.22 26.98
N PHE A 2 37.59 35.08 25.94
CA PHE A 2 38.26 34.90 24.63
C PHE A 2 38.26 33.49 23.98
N LEU A 3 37.79 33.23 22.75
CA LEU A 3 37.26 34.00 21.59
C LEU A 3 36.23 33.08 20.84
N SER A 4 35.13 33.50 20.18
CA SER A 4 34.98 34.43 19.04
C SER A 4 35.82 34.03 17.80
N ARG A 5 35.39 34.09 16.54
CA ARG A 5 34.15 34.38 15.79
C ARG A 5 34.42 33.84 14.37
N LEU A 6 33.39 33.59 13.56
CA LEU A 6 33.29 34.21 12.24
C LEU A 6 31.86 34.12 11.69
N ARG A 7 31.47 35.13 10.93
CA ARG A 7 30.09 35.45 10.56
C ARG A 7 30.06 35.69 9.04
N LEU A 8 29.09 35.10 8.35
CA LEU A 8 28.77 35.44 6.96
C LEU A 8 28.26 36.89 6.86
N PRO A 9 28.44 37.55 5.71
CA PRO A 9 27.56 38.61 5.27
C PRO A 9 26.68 38.19 4.07
N SER A 10 25.45 38.69 4.11
CA SER A 10 24.51 38.85 2.98
C SER A 10 25.00 39.99 2.04
N SER A 11 24.34 40.42 0.95
CA SER A 11 22.99 40.27 0.37
C SER A 11 23.02 40.84 -1.08
N GLU A 12 21.84 41.02 -1.71
CA GLU A 12 21.57 41.86 -2.90
C GLU A 12 21.89 41.26 -4.28
N THR A 13 21.12 41.49 -5.36
CA THR A 13 19.69 41.85 -5.58
C THR A 13 19.33 41.45 -7.02
N GLN A 14 18.03 41.30 -7.34
CA GLN A 14 17.57 41.02 -8.72
C GLN A 14 17.59 42.26 -9.60
N SER A 15 17.85 42.09 -10.91
CA SER A 15 17.19 42.88 -11.97
C SER A 15 17.26 42.19 -13.33
N THR A 16 16.14 42.23 -14.04
CA THR A 16 15.91 41.72 -15.40
C THR A 16 16.40 42.69 -16.48
N LEU A 17 16.90 42.20 -17.61
CA LEU A 17 16.65 42.82 -18.93
C LEU A 17 17.02 41.92 -20.12
N THR A 18 16.11 41.87 -21.09
CA THR A 18 16.26 41.27 -22.42
C THR A 18 16.99 42.20 -23.40
N CYS A 19 17.86 41.68 -24.27
CA CYS A 19 17.90 42.15 -25.68
C CYS A 19 18.65 41.21 -26.64
N ASN A 20 18.33 41.35 -27.92
CA ASN A 20 18.96 40.68 -29.07
C ASN A 20 20.38 41.24 -29.36
N GLY A 21 21.19 40.49 -30.10
CA GLY A 21 22.40 41.03 -30.74
C GLY A 21 23.24 39.98 -31.47
N GLN A 22 23.38 40.10 -32.80
CA GLN A 22 24.15 39.20 -33.65
C GLN A 22 25.64 39.61 -33.77
N ALA A 23 26.44 38.69 -34.33
CA ALA A 23 27.64 38.92 -35.16
C ALA A 23 29.04 39.06 -34.51
N ALA A 24 29.76 37.93 -34.55
CA ALA A 24 31.00 37.72 -35.34
C ALA A 24 32.39 38.26 -34.89
N MET A 25 33.31 37.29 -34.69
CA MET A 25 34.74 37.25 -35.15
C MET A 25 35.75 38.29 -34.58
N SER A 26 37.06 38.01 -34.40
CA SER A 26 37.92 36.81 -34.59
C SER A 26 39.28 36.94 -33.86
N GLY A 27 39.92 35.82 -33.48
CA GLY A 27 41.39 35.67 -33.34
C GLY A 27 42.05 36.09 -32.00
N GLY A 28 43.07 35.40 -31.48
CA GLY A 28 43.70 34.13 -31.93
C GLY A 28 44.91 33.68 -31.07
N CYS A 29 45.37 32.43 -31.29
CA CYS A 29 46.60 31.76 -30.79
C CYS A 29 46.81 31.60 -29.25
N GLY A 30 47.14 30.41 -28.70
CA GLY A 30 47.20 29.05 -29.27
C GLY A 30 48.39 28.20 -28.76
N ARG A 31 48.14 26.91 -28.42
CA ARG A 31 49.10 25.78 -28.43
C ARG A 31 48.38 24.43 -28.20
N ASN A 32 48.37 23.58 -29.22
CA ASN A 32 47.94 22.15 -29.23
C ASN A 32 49.17 21.25 -28.87
N PRO A 33 49.24 19.88 -29.03
CA PRO A 33 48.35 18.89 -29.70
C PRO A 33 48.23 17.50 -28.96
N PRO A 34 48.09 16.31 -29.61
CA PRO A 34 46.87 15.64 -30.13
C PRO A 34 46.81 14.13 -29.67
N PRO A 35 46.33 13.06 -30.39
CA PRO A 35 45.47 12.92 -31.60
C PRO A 35 44.35 11.80 -31.63
N PHE A 36 43.24 12.05 -32.37
CA PHE A 36 42.53 11.23 -33.43
C PHE A 36 42.23 9.70 -33.32
N PRO A 37 41.44 9.07 -34.26
CA PRO A 37 40.36 9.51 -35.21
C PRO A 37 39.09 8.58 -35.17
N ASP A 38 38.15 8.53 -36.14
CA ASP A 38 37.23 9.53 -36.76
C ASP A 38 36.18 8.80 -37.67
N ASN A 39 35.14 9.55 -38.09
CA ASN A 39 34.30 9.43 -39.30
C ASN A 39 32.96 8.64 -39.28
N GLU A 40 31.90 9.41 -39.50
CA GLU A 40 30.68 9.05 -40.24
C GLU A 40 30.87 9.38 -41.73
N ASP A 41 30.10 8.77 -42.66
CA ASP A 41 29.36 9.51 -43.70
C ASP A 41 28.57 8.63 -44.71
N GLN A 42 27.51 9.26 -45.24
CA GLN A 42 26.90 9.10 -46.59
C GLN A 42 25.65 8.22 -46.82
N GLU A 43 24.64 8.86 -47.44
CA GLU A 43 23.34 8.33 -47.88
C GLU A 43 23.38 7.84 -49.35
N ALA A 44 22.53 6.87 -49.74
CA ALA A 44 21.70 6.92 -50.98
C ALA A 44 20.84 5.65 -51.23
N GLU A 45 19.80 5.85 -52.03
CA GLU A 45 18.58 5.07 -52.35
C GLU A 45 18.66 3.63 -52.93
N LEU A 46 17.49 2.95 -52.85
CA LEU A 46 16.90 1.84 -53.64
C LEU A 46 17.75 1.14 -54.74
N ASP A 47 17.72 -0.19 -54.88
CA ASP A 47 16.59 -0.94 -55.49
C ASP A 47 16.61 -2.47 -55.17
N THR A 48 15.49 -3.12 -55.50
CA THR A 48 15.08 -4.53 -55.40
C THR A 48 16.09 -5.63 -55.79
N ARG A 49 16.02 -6.77 -55.04
CA ARG A 49 15.82 -8.13 -55.62
C ARG A 49 15.52 -9.22 -54.58
N VAL A 50 14.80 -10.23 -55.06
CA VAL A 50 14.46 -11.53 -54.44
C VAL A 50 15.66 -12.48 -54.56
N LEU A 51 15.85 -13.42 -53.61
CA LEU A 51 16.16 -14.85 -53.85
C LEU A 51 16.20 -15.69 -52.57
N ASP A 52 16.02 -17.00 -52.74
CA ASP A 52 15.82 -18.03 -51.72
C ASP A 52 17.09 -18.44 -50.95
N SER A 53 16.91 -19.14 -49.83
CA SER A 53 17.84 -20.17 -49.32
C SER A 53 17.05 -21.13 -48.42
N ASP A 54 16.70 -22.31 -48.94
CA ASP A 54 16.37 -23.49 -48.14
C ASP A 54 17.65 -24.09 -47.51
N GLU A 55 17.48 -24.93 -46.47
CA GLU A 55 18.26 -26.16 -46.14
C GLU A 55 18.06 -26.54 -44.64
N ASP A 56 17.05 -27.39 -44.38
CA ASP A 56 17.13 -28.76 -43.81
C ASP A 56 17.98 -28.97 -42.51
N ASP A 57 17.40 -29.47 -41.41
CA ASP A 57 17.18 -30.90 -41.01
C ASP A 57 18.53 -31.65 -40.77
N ASP A 58 18.75 -32.53 -39.77
CA ASP A 58 17.95 -33.23 -38.75
C ASP A 58 18.87 -33.61 -37.56
N ASP A 59 18.32 -34.01 -36.40
CA ASP A 59 18.66 -35.33 -35.78
C ASP A 59 17.64 -35.73 -34.69
N GLU A 60 17.31 -37.02 -34.64
CA GLU A 60 16.28 -37.61 -33.76
C GLU A 60 16.87 -38.17 -32.44
N GLY A 61 15.98 -38.53 -31.50
CA GLY A 61 16.35 -39.25 -30.27
C GLY A 61 15.13 -39.83 -29.55
N GLU A 62 14.77 -41.06 -29.89
CA GLU A 62 13.51 -41.73 -29.52
C GLU A 62 13.28 -42.01 -28.02
N ASP A 63 12.00 -42.12 -27.66
CA ASP A 63 11.52 -42.65 -26.37
C ASP A 63 11.90 -44.13 -26.14
N ILE A 64 12.19 -44.52 -24.90
CA ILE A 64 12.18 -45.93 -24.52
C ILE A 64 11.61 -46.23 -23.12
N PHE A 65 10.85 -47.32 -23.07
CA PHE A 65 10.32 -48.03 -21.89
C PHE A 65 9.09 -47.49 -21.15
N THR A 66 7.91 -47.91 -21.64
CA THR A 66 6.79 -48.26 -20.76
C THR A 66 6.82 -49.76 -20.43
N GLY A 67 6.44 -50.15 -19.21
CA GLY A 67 6.40 -51.55 -18.78
C GLY A 67 5.52 -51.74 -17.53
N ALA A 68 4.58 -52.69 -17.56
CA ALA A 68 3.40 -52.67 -16.69
C ALA A 68 3.33 -53.78 -15.62
N ARG A 69 2.52 -53.51 -14.58
CA ARG A 69 1.81 -54.44 -13.67
C ARG A 69 2.60 -55.58 -12.98
N SER A 70 2.58 -55.52 -11.64
CA SER A 70 2.26 -56.71 -10.81
C SER A 70 1.81 -56.33 -9.38
N LYS A 71 0.77 -57.02 -8.90
CA LYS A 71 0.54 -57.41 -7.49
C LYS A 71 1.04 -58.88 -7.37
N PRO A 72 1.31 -59.50 -6.20
CA PRO A 72 0.66 -59.27 -4.91
C PRO A 72 1.57 -59.43 -3.65
N ILE A 73 0.94 -59.68 -2.49
CA ILE A 73 1.40 -60.41 -1.28
C ILE A 73 1.63 -59.55 -0.01
N THR A 74 0.81 -59.87 1.00
CA THR A 74 0.93 -59.56 2.44
C THR A 74 1.91 -60.50 3.14
N PRO A 75 2.39 -60.13 4.34
CA PRO A 75 2.25 -61.07 5.45
C PRO A 75 1.58 -60.47 6.70
N THR A 76 1.19 -61.37 7.61
CA THR A 76 0.49 -61.12 8.89
C THR A 76 1.28 -61.81 10.03
N SER A 77 0.94 -61.53 11.30
CA SER A 77 1.60 -61.91 12.59
C SER A 77 2.80 -61.02 12.97
N ALA A 78 2.89 -60.30 14.10
CA ALA A 78 2.32 -60.36 15.48
C ALA A 78 2.92 -61.45 16.38
N PRO A 79 2.91 -61.31 17.73
CA PRO A 79 2.98 -60.11 18.61
C PRO A 79 4.09 -60.21 19.69
N ASP A 80 4.32 -59.18 20.52
CA ASP A 80 4.41 -59.31 22.00
C ASP A 80 4.63 -57.96 22.74
N GLU A 81 3.98 -57.89 23.92
CA GLU A 81 4.33 -57.26 25.22
C GLU A 81 5.10 -55.92 25.23
N GLY A 82 4.62 -54.85 25.88
CA GLY A 82 4.37 -54.72 27.33
C GLY A 82 5.39 -53.70 27.88
N ASP A 83 5.11 -52.79 28.81
CA ASP A 83 3.99 -52.70 29.76
C ASP A 83 3.93 -51.27 30.37
N ILE A 84 2.82 -50.92 31.05
CA ILE A 84 2.73 -50.04 32.26
C ILE A 84 3.44 -48.65 32.25
N PHE A 85 2.78 -47.48 32.39
CA PHE A 85 1.86 -47.07 33.49
C PHE A 85 0.71 -46.15 32.97
N SER A 86 -0.53 -46.44 33.36
CA SER A 86 -1.58 -45.42 33.60
C SER A 86 -1.49 -45.02 35.09
N GLU A 87 -1.97 -43.88 35.61
CA GLU A 87 -3.34 -43.39 35.55
C GLU A 87 -3.45 -42.07 36.37
N GLU A 88 -4.60 -41.39 36.31
CA GLU A 88 -5.10 -40.33 37.21
C GLU A 88 -4.26 -39.01 37.36
N GLY A 89 -4.85 -37.81 37.47
CA GLY A 89 -6.28 -37.45 37.53
C GLY A 89 -6.69 -36.86 38.87
N SER A 90 -6.38 -35.58 39.15
CA SER A 90 -7.02 -34.86 40.27
C SER A 90 -7.16 -33.36 40.03
N TYR A 91 -8.39 -32.86 40.03
CA TYR A 91 -8.70 -31.45 40.28
C TYR A 91 -8.53 -31.16 41.77
N ILE A 92 -7.75 -30.14 42.14
CA ILE A 92 -7.98 -29.39 43.39
C ILE A 92 -7.93 -27.89 43.12
N ARG A 93 -8.95 -27.21 43.66
CA ARG A 93 -9.12 -25.77 43.75
C ARG A 93 -8.74 -25.33 45.16
N SER A 94 -7.96 -24.26 45.31
CA SER A 94 -7.67 -23.68 46.64
C SER A 94 -7.52 -22.16 46.56
N ASP A 95 -8.60 -21.46 46.88
CA ASP A 95 -8.58 -20.06 47.32
C ASP A 95 -8.05 -19.99 48.77
N VAL A 96 -7.01 -19.18 49.07
CA VAL A 96 -6.85 -18.55 50.40
C VAL A 96 -6.17 -17.17 50.30
N HIS A 97 -6.80 -16.22 50.98
CA HIS A 97 -6.50 -14.82 51.28
C HIS A 97 -5.04 -14.34 51.50
N HIS A 98 -4.84 -13.10 51.03
CA HIS A 98 -4.22 -11.94 51.71
C HIS A 98 -3.48 -12.15 53.06
N ALA A 99 -2.22 -11.70 53.09
CA ALA A 99 -1.62 -11.01 54.24
C ALA A 99 -0.71 -9.87 53.74
N THR A 100 -0.59 -8.81 54.54
CA THR A 100 -0.06 -7.48 54.14
C THR A 100 1.41 -7.26 54.49
N ASN A 101 2.12 -6.50 53.65
CA ASN A 101 3.22 -5.54 53.92
C ASN A 101 3.77 -5.11 52.53
N GLY A 102 3.92 -3.86 52.11
CA GLY A 102 3.78 -2.58 52.80
C GLY A 102 5.08 -1.76 52.70
N LEU A 103 5.25 -0.98 51.61
CA LEU A 103 5.87 0.37 51.58
C LEU A 103 6.18 0.88 50.16
N HIS A 104 6.15 2.20 50.03
CA HIS A 104 6.58 3.09 48.93
C HIS A 104 5.88 3.03 47.57
N SER A 105 4.95 3.98 47.44
CA SER A 105 4.62 4.73 46.23
C SER A 105 5.84 5.34 45.55
N ASP A 106 5.83 5.37 44.21
CA ASP A 106 6.29 6.52 43.43
C ASP A 106 5.17 6.85 42.42
N GLU A 107 4.79 8.12 42.37
CA GLU A 107 3.77 8.65 41.46
C GLU A 107 4.44 8.97 40.12
N GLU A 108 3.96 8.37 39.01
CA GLU A 108 4.36 8.83 37.68
C GLU A 108 3.77 10.23 37.45
N LEU A 109 4.63 11.26 37.56
CA LEU A 109 4.25 12.62 37.18
C LEU A 109 3.94 12.69 35.68
N ASP A 110 2.71 13.11 35.36
CA ASP A 110 2.23 13.38 34.02
C ASP A 110 2.96 14.62 33.42
N LEU A 111 4.05 14.36 32.71
CA LEU A 111 4.98 15.38 32.20
C LEU A 111 4.49 16.08 30.91
N PHE A 112 3.18 16.28 30.75
CA PHE A 112 2.59 16.92 29.56
C PHE A 112 1.67 18.13 29.85
N THR A 113 1.53 18.57 31.11
CA THR A 113 0.68 19.74 31.45
C THR A 113 1.33 21.12 31.22
N GLU A 114 2.61 21.22 30.88
CA GLU A 114 3.28 22.51 30.57
C GLU A 114 4.02 22.50 29.22
N ALA A 115 3.26 22.51 28.11
CA ALA A 115 3.80 22.77 26.77
C ALA A 115 2.85 23.56 25.84
N THR A 116 1.91 24.35 26.40
CA THR A 116 1.00 25.20 25.62
C THR A 116 1.66 26.54 25.28
N VAL A 117 2.54 26.56 24.26
CA VAL A 117 3.05 27.82 23.70
C VAL A 117 1.98 28.41 22.76
N GLU A 118 1.25 29.41 23.25
CA GLU A 118 0.32 30.17 22.42
C GLU A 118 1.06 30.94 21.31
N LEU A 119 0.80 30.58 20.04
CA LEU A 119 1.25 31.33 18.88
C LEU A 119 0.30 32.51 18.60
N THR A 120 0.35 33.55 19.43
CA THR A 120 -0.32 34.83 19.16
C THR A 120 0.40 35.60 18.05
N LEU A 121 -0.09 35.52 16.81
CA LEU A 121 0.33 36.38 15.71
C LEU A 121 -0.25 37.80 15.86
N THR A 122 0.48 38.69 16.53
CA THR A 122 0.09 40.11 16.64
C THR A 122 0.67 40.96 15.50
N ASN A 123 -0.17 41.30 14.52
CA ASN A 123 0.12 42.36 13.54
C ASN A 123 -0.03 43.75 14.17
N THR A 124 1.03 44.55 14.19
CA THR A 124 1.05 46.02 14.40
C THR A 124 2.19 46.59 13.54
N THR A 125 2.22 47.81 12.99
CA THR A 125 1.35 49.01 13.03
C THR A 125 1.63 49.82 11.72
N SER A 126 1.08 51.00 11.35
CA SER A 126 0.14 51.97 11.91
C SER A 126 -0.32 52.97 10.82
N GLN A 127 -1.60 53.38 10.81
CA GLN A 127 -2.15 54.72 10.45
C GLN A 127 -3.69 54.57 10.51
N GLY A 128 -4.46 55.12 11.46
CA GLY A 128 -4.69 56.54 11.80
C GLY A 128 -5.92 57.06 11.02
N ARG A 129 -6.97 57.69 11.56
CA ARG A 129 -7.20 58.32 12.89
C ARG A 129 -8.69 58.76 13.07
N ARG A 130 -9.40 58.27 14.11
CA ARG A 130 -10.57 58.88 14.83
C ARG A 130 -11.88 59.20 14.03
N GLU A 131 -13.06 59.49 14.59
CA GLU A 131 -13.57 59.77 15.96
C GLU A 131 -15.11 59.45 16.07
N ILE A 132 -15.59 58.90 17.20
CA ILE A 132 -16.86 59.10 17.98
C ILE A 132 -18.11 59.69 17.22
N ILE A 133 -19.36 59.17 17.30
CA ILE A 133 -20.43 59.35 18.34
C ILE A 133 -21.66 58.44 18.00
N GLY A 134 -22.47 58.01 19.00
CA GLY A 134 -23.79 57.33 18.83
C GLY A 134 -24.96 58.28 18.53
N PRO A 135 -26.23 58.06 19.00
CA PRO A 135 -26.78 56.96 19.82
C PRO A 135 -28.16 56.39 19.32
N THR A 136 -28.74 55.43 20.07
CA THR A 136 -30.21 55.10 20.25
C THR A 136 -31.19 55.19 19.04
N ALA A 137 -32.05 54.20 18.76
CA ALA A 137 -33.20 53.86 19.62
C ALA A 137 -34.04 52.63 19.16
N SER A 138 -34.76 52.06 20.12
CA SER A 138 -36.11 51.44 20.08
C SER A 138 -36.60 50.54 18.93
N ALA A 139 -36.72 49.25 19.26
CA ALA A 139 -37.94 48.42 19.22
C ALA A 139 -39.19 48.84 18.40
N CYS A 140 -39.75 47.89 17.65
CA CYS A 140 -41.18 47.54 17.68
C CYS A 140 -41.47 46.17 17.01
N ASN A 141 -42.42 45.42 17.56
CA ASN A 141 -42.96 44.18 16.97
C ASN A 141 -43.90 44.47 15.79
N THR A 142 -44.20 43.47 14.95
CA THR A 142 -45.54 42.81 14.90
C THR A 142 -45.62 41.80 13.75
N THR A 143 -46.37 40.73 13.99
CA THR A 143 -46.61 39.56 13.14
C THR A 143 -47.47 39.84 11.90
N HIS A 144 -47.19 39.11 10.81
CA HIS A 144 -48.23 38.59 9.91
C HIS A 144 -47.79 37.29 9.21
N VAL A 145 -48.70 36.32 9.14
CA VAL A 145 -48.59 35.01 8.49
C VAL A 145 -49.63 34.93 7.35
N PRO A 146 -49.61 33.91 6.47
CA PRO A 146 -48.47 33.19 5.88
C PRO A 146 -48.59 33.09 4.33
N ASN A 147 -47.57 32.61 3.61
CA ASN A 147 -47.81 31.84 2.37
C ASN A 147 -46.62 30.97 1.89
N SER A 148 -46.82 29.66 2.05
CA SER A 148 -46.46 28.51 1.20
C SER A 148 -45.25 28.50 0.24
N ILE A 149 -44.65 27.30 0.16
CA ILE A 149 -43.71 26.75 -0.85
C ILE A 149 -42.27 27.29 -0.83
N LEU A 150 -41.32 26.42 -0.45
CA LEU A 150 -40.09 26.12 -1.23
C LEU A 150 -39.22 25.02 -0.57
N LYS A 151 -39.03 23.90 -1.30
CA LYS A 151 -37.89 22.95 -1.31
C LYS A 151 -37.47 22.20 -0.01
N PRO A 152 -37.07 20.91 -0.11
CA PRO A 152 -36.39 20.21 0.97
C PRO A 152 -34.92 20.67 1.06
N SER A 153 -34.56 21.34 2.15
CA SER A 153 -33.15 21.60 2.47
C SER A 153 -32.47 20.29 2.89
N ILE A 154 -31.41 19.93 2.18
CA ILE A 154 -30.50 18.87 2.61
C ILE A 154 -29.81 19.36 3.88
N VAL A 155 -30.09 18.70 5.02
CA VAL A 155 -29.36 18.94 6.26
C VAL A 155 -27.98 18.31 6.11
N THR A 156 -26.97 19.14 5.87
CA THR A 156 -25.57 18.76 6.13
C THR A 156 -25.39 18.56 7.63
N LYS A 157 -25.41 17.30 8.10
CA LYS A 157 -24.86 16.94 9.41
C LYS A 157 -23.43 17.48 9.52
N THR A 158 -23.09 18.09 10.65
CA THR A 158 -21.74 18.57 10.93
C THR A 158 -20.81 17.42 11.31
N MET A 159 -19.50 17.64 11.18
CA MET A 159 -18.49 16.58 11.34
C MET A 159 -18.48 15.96 12.74
N GLU A 160 -18.76 16.77 13.77
CA GLU A 160 -18.84 16.35 15.18
C GLU A 160 -20.04 15.41 15.45
N GLU A 161 -21.20 15.60 14.80
CA GLU A 161 -22.39 14.73 14.94
C GLU A 161 -22.20 13.32 14.35
N LEU A 162 -21.07 13.07 13.65
CA LEU A 162 -20.69 11.75 13.14
C LEU A 162 -19.63 11.07 14.02
N GLU A 163 -18.96 11.81 14.91
CA GLU A 163 -17.98 11.26 15.85
C GLU A 163 -18.66 10.75 17.14
N GLU A 164 -19.73 11.42 17.60
CA GLU A 164 -20.49 10.98 18.78
C GLU A 164 -21.32 9.69 18.55
N GLU A 165 -21.71 9.37 17.31
CA GLU A 165 -22.39 8.11 16.96
C GLU A 165 -21.44 6.89 16.93
N GLU A 166 -20.11 7.08 16.94
CA GLU A 166 -19.10 6.00 16.79
C GLU A 166 -18.69 5.32 18.14
N SER A 167 -19.21 5.79 19.27
CA SER A 167 -18.77 5.41 20.64
C SER A 167 -19.56 4.25 21.30
N GLY A 168 -20.52 3.64 20.60
CA GLY A 168 -21.56 2.81 21.22
C GLY A 168 -21.31 1.30 21.38
N ASP A 169 -20.82 0.61 20.33
CA ASP A 169 -20.84 -0.86 20.30
C ASP A 169 -19.77 -1.44 19.33
N GLN A 170 -18.50 -1.43 19.73
CA GLN A 170 -17.38 -1.81 18.86
C GLN A 170 -17.13 -3.33 18.82
N PHE A 171 -17.90 -4.06 18.01
CA PHE A 171 -17.49 -5.37 17.49
C PHE A 171 -17.93 -5.61 16.04
N GLU A 172 -17.27 -4.91 15.11
CA GLU A 172 -17.18 -5.33 13.70
C GLU A 172 -16.19 -6.50 13.52
N LEU A 173 -16.22 -7.10 12.33
CA LEU A 173 -15.42 -8.26 11.92
C LEU A 173 -13.90 -8.06 12.11
N ASN A 174 -13.30 -8.82 13.04
CA ASN A 174 -11.86 -8.84 13.29
C ASN A 174 -11.21 -10.05 12.59
N ILE A 175 -10.09 -9.82 11.92
CA ILE A 175 -9.31 -10.85 11.22
C ILE A 175 -7.82 -10.71 11.53
N ALA A 176 -7.21 -11.83 11.93
CA ALA A 176 -5.78 -11.97 12.11
C ALA A 176 -5.22 -13.11 11.23
N VAL A 177 -4.06 -12.91 10.62
CA VAL A 177 -3.34 -13.92 9.84
C VAL A 177 -2.09 -14.30 10.61
N THR A 178 -2.04 -15.53 11.12
CA THR A 178 -1.04 -15.99 12.09
C THR A 178 -0.43 -17.33 11.68
N ASN A 179 0.49 -17.85 12.50
CA ASN A 179 1.06 -19.20 12.42
C ASN A 179 1.46 -19.62 10.99
N PRO A 180 2.47 -18.97 10.38
CA PRO A 180 3.02 -19.40 9.11
C PRO A 180 3.68 -20.78 9.26
N GLU A 181 3.25 -21.75 8.44
CA GLU A 181 3.69 -23.14 8.51
C GLU A 181 4.07 -23.68 7.12
N LYS A 182 5.27 -24.27 7.00
CA LYS A 182 5.72 -24.92 5.76
C LYS A 182 5.03 -26.28 5.63
N ILE A 183 4.15 -26.41 4.63
CA ILE A 183 3.45 -27.65 4.32
C ILE A 183 4.12 -28.34 3.13
N GLY A 184 4.40 -29.64 3.30
CA GLY A 184 5.07 -30.47 2.30
C GLY A 184 6.58 -30.22 2.20
N ASP A 185 7.24 -31.04 1.38
CA ASP A 185 8.69 -31.00 1.20
C ASP A 185 9.12 -30.88 -0.28
N GLY A 186 10.39 -30.56 -0.51
CA GLY A 186 10.98 -30.36 -1.83
C GLY A 186 10.33 -29.24 -2.64
N MET A 187 10.32 -29.40 -3.97
CA MET A 187 9.84 -28.37 -4.89
C MET A 187 8.36 -27.99 -4.69
N ASN A 188 7.55 -28.93 -4.19
CA ASN A 188 6.10 -28.75 -3.98
C ASN A 188 5.73 -28.09 -2.65
N ALA A 189 6.69 -27.87 -1.74
CA ALA A 189 6.45 -27.19 -0.47
C ALA A 189 5.83 -25.80 -0.64
N TYR A 190 4.95 -25.41 0.27
CA TYR A 190 4.32 -24.08 0.30
C TYR A 190 4.12 -23.58 1.73
N MET A 191 4.00 -22.26 1.90
CA MET A 191 3.67 -21.64 3.18
C MET A 191 2.14 -21.54 3.33
N SER A 192 1.63 -22.08 4.43
CA SER A 192 0.24 -22.00 4.87
C SER A 192 0.14 -21.02 6.05
N TYR A 193 -0.97 -20.30 6.16
CA TYR A 193 -1.23 -19.31 7.20
C TYR A 193 -2.57 -19.63 7.86
N LYS A 194 -2.65 -19.47 9.19
CA LYS A 194 -3.90 -19.55 9.94
C LYS A 194 -4.63 -18.21 9.87
N VAL A 195 -5.68 -18.14 9.07
CA VAL A 195 -6.62 -17.01 9.07
C VAL A 195 -7.60 -17.26 10.20
N SER A 196 -7.58 -16.40 11.23
CA SER A 196 -8.52 -16.46 12.36
C SER A 196 -9.47 -15.29 12.28
N THR A 197 -10.77 -15.57 12.46
CA THR A 197 -11.84 -14.59 12.27
C THR A 197 -12.76 -14.60 13.48
N GLN A 198 -13.05 -13.41 13.99
CA GLN A 198 -14.02 -13.17 15.06
C GLN A 198 -15.05 -12.15 14.58
N THR A 199 -16.34 -12.45 14.76
CA THR A 199 -17.41 -11.61 14.21
C THR A 199 -18.71 -11.70 15.00
N THR A 200 -19.46 -10.61 14.99
CA THR A 200 -20.85 -10.51 15.45
C THR A 200 -21.85 -10.59 14.28
N LEU A 201 -21.37 -10.47 13.04
CA LEU A 201 -22.22 -10.30 11.86
C LEU A 201 -23.04 -11.58 11.60
N PRO A 202 -24.37 -11.48 11.46
CA PRO A 202 -25.27 -12.64 11.31
C PRO A 202 -25.12 -13.37 9.96
N MET A 203 -24.26 -12.85 9.07
CA MET A 203 -23.96 -13.42 7.76
C MET A 203 -22.92 -14.55 7.79
N PHE A 204 -22.34 -14.84 8.96
CA PHE A 204 -21.39 -15.93 9.21
C PHE A 204 -22.02 -16.99 10.11
N LEU A 205 -21.66 -18.26 9.90
CA LEU A 205 -22.18 -19.41 10.64
C LEU A 205 -21.67 -19.44 12.09
N ASN A 206 -20.41 -19.05 12.29
CA ASN A 206 -19.73 -19.09 13.58
C ASN A 206 -19.21 -17.72 13.98
N LYS A 207 -19.32 -17.35 15.26
CA LYS A 207 -18.79 -16.08 15.79
C LYS A 207 -17.27 -16.06 15.92
N THR A 208 -16.64 -17.24 15.94
CA THR A 208 -15.19 -17.39 16.00
C THR A 208 -14.81 -18.68 15.29
N PHE A 209 -13.93 -18.58 14.29
CA PHE A 209 -13.46 -19.71 13.50
C PHE A 209 -12.05 -19.42 12.96
N SER A 210 -11.38 -20.46 12.45
CA SER A 210 -10.10 -20.27 11.77
C SER A 210 -9.87 -21.31 10.69
N VAL A 211 -9.40 -20.86 9.54
CA VAL A 211 -9.10 -21.68 8.37
C VAL A 211 -7.63 -21.57 7.98
N ARG A 212 -7.12 -22.59 7.28
CA ARG A 212 -5.76 -22.54 6.71
C ARG A 212 -5.82 -22.10 5.26
N ARG A 213 -4.95 -21.16 4.89
CA ARG A 213 -4.84 -20.59 3.54
C ARG A 213 -3.39 -20.50 3.13
N ARG A 214 -3.06 -20.95 1.91
CA ARG A 214 -1.75 -20.69 1.31
C ARG A 214 -1.83 -19.45 0.44
N PHE A 215 -0.68 -18.84 0.17
CA PHE A 215 -0.58 -17.55 -0.52
C PHE A 215 -1.31 -17.49 -1.88
N SER A 216 -1.36 -18.59 -2.64
CA SER A 216 -2.11 -18.64 -3.92
C SER A 216 -3.62 -18.49 -3.75
N ASP A 217 -4.18 -18.82 -2.60
CA ASP A 217 -5.63 -18.80 -2.39
C ASP A 217 -6.13 -17.37 -2.19
N PHE A 218 -5.33 -16.52 -1.53
CA PHE A 218 -5.54 -15.07 -1.45
C PHE A 218 -5.53 -14.41 -2.84
N LEU A 219 -4.71 -14.92 -3.77
CA LEU A 219 -4.67 -14.43 -5.14
C LEU A 219 -5.86 -14.92 -5.96
N GLY A 220 -6.33 -16.15 -5.72
CA GLY A 220 -7.59 -16.64 -6.27
C GLY A 220 -8.78 -15.82 -5.79
N LEU A 221 -8.82 -15.44 -4.50
CA LEU A 221 -9.81 -14.50 -3.97
C LEU A 221 -9.75 -13.17 -4.72
N TYR A 222 -8.56 -12.55 -4.82
CA TYR A 222 -8.38 -11.30 -5.56
C TYR A 222 -8.87 -11.39 -7.01
N GLU A 223 -8.56 -12.48 -7.73
CA GLU A 223 -8.99 -12.70 -9.11
C GLU A 223 -10.52 -12.69 -9.22
N LYS A 224 -11.20 -13.46 -8.36
CA LYS A 224 -12.66 -13.55 -8.33
C LYS A 224 -13.34 -12.21 -8.00
N ILE A 225 -12.89 -11.52 -6.94
CA ILE A 225 -13.50 -10.23 -6.54
C ILE A 225 -13.19 -9.13 -7.56
N SER A 226 -11.99 -9.12 -8.15
CA SER A 226 -11.61 -8.14 -9.17
C SER A 226 -12.46 -8.30 -10.44
N ALA A 227 -12.64 -9.53 -10.94
CA ALA A 227 -13.44 -9.81 -12.12
C ALA A 227 -14.91 -9.35 -11.99
N LYS A 228 -15.47 -9.37 -10.78
CA LYS A 228 -16.83 -8.89 -10.48
C LYS A 228 -16.91 -7.38 -10.23
N HIS A 229 -16.16 -6.91 -9.23
CA HIS A 229 -16.36 -5.58 -8.63
C HIS A 229 -15.54 -4.48 -9.29
N SER A 230 -14.40 -4.81 -9.93
CA SER A 230 -13.65 -3.81 -10.70
C SER A 230 -14.50 -3.27 -11.85
N LEU A 231 -15.29 -4.12 -12.52
CA LEU A 231 -16.18 -3.71 -13.61
C LEU A 231 -17.26 -2.70 -13.18
N LEU A 232 -17.61 -2.70 -11.89
CA LEU A 232 -18.60 -1.80 -11.28
C LEU A 232 -17.99 -0.48 -10.78
N GLY A 233 -16.66 -0.33 -10.85
CA GLY A 233 -15.94 0.87 -10.38
C GLY A 233 -15.52 0.83 -8.91
N CYS A 234 -15.58 -0.33 -8.24
CA CYS A 234 -15.13 -0.48 -6.85
C CYS A 234 -13.59 -0.50 -6.74
N ILE A 235 -13.03 0.12 -5.69
CA ILE A 235 -11.59 0.08 -5.40
C ILE A 235 -11.27 -1.26 -4.74
N ILE A 236 -10.61 -2.15 -5.49
CA ILE A 236 -10.22 -3.47 -5.00
C ILE A 236 -8.83 -3.40 -4.37
N PRO A 237 -8.67 -3.74 -3.08
CA PRO A 237 -7.35 -3.82 -2.46
C PRO A 237 -6.44 -4.79 -3.25
N PRO A 238 -5.24 -4.38 -3.67
CA PRO A 238 -4.32 -5.25 -4.38
C PRO A 238 -3.57 -6.17 -3.40
N PRO A 239 -3.34 -7.44 -3.73
CA PRO A 239 -2.66 -8.38 -2.87
C PRO A 239 -1.14 -8.11 -2.83
N PRO A 240 -0.43 -8.57 -1.79
CA PRO A 240 1.02 -8.46 -1.73
C PRO A 240 1.69 -9.25 -2.87
N GLN A 241 2.77 -8.69 -3.41
CA GLN A 241 3.44 -9.24 -4.59
C GLN A 241 4.04 -10.64 -4.34
N LYS A 242 4.03 -11.49 -5.38
CA LYS A 242 4.78 -12.75 -5.38
C LYS A 242 6.28 -12.48 -5.48
N SER A 243 6.94 -12.22 -4.34
CA SER A 243 8.40 -12.28 -4.26
C SER A 243 8.88 -13.71 -4.52
N VAL A 244 9.37 -13.96 -5.74
CA VAL A 244 9.96 -15.23 -6.17
C VAL A 244 11.27 -15.48 -5.43
N VAL A 245 12.11 -14.44 -5.28
CA VAL A 245 13.41 -14.51 -4.59
C VAL A 245 13.27 -15.01 -3.15
N GLY A 246 12.31 -14.46 -2.39
CA GLY A 246 12.03 -14.93 -1.03
C GLY A 246 11.41 -16.32 -0.98
N MET A 247 10.58 -16.69 -1.97
CA MET A 247 10.06 -18.07 -2.07
C MET A 247 11.18 -19.09 -2.29
N THR A 248 12.17 -18.79 -3.11
CA THR A 248 13.32 -19.68 -3.32
C THR A 248 14.13 -19.83 -2.04
N LYS A 249 14.41 -18.74 -1.30
CA LYS A 249 15.11 -18.82 0.00
C LYS A 249 14.38 -19.72 1.00
N VAL A 250 13.06 -19.55 1.17
CA VAL A 250 12.24 -20.39 2.07
C VAL A 250 12.15 -21.85 1.61
N LYS A 251 12.22 -22.11 0.30
CA LYS A 251 12.15 -23.49 -0.24
C LYS A 251 13.46 -24.27 -0.14
N VAL A 252 14.61 -23.60 -0.25
CA VAL A 252 15.94 -24.25 -0.32
C VAL A 252 16.53 -24.57 1.07
N GLY A 253 15.79 -24.31 2.15
CA GLY A 253 16.01 -24.97 3.45
C GLY A 253 17.18 -24.45 4.28
N LYS A 254 17.70 -23.25 3.99
CA LYS A 254 18.62 -22.55 4.87
C LYS A 254 17.83 -21.62 5.80
N GLU A 255 17.69 -22.00 7.06
CA GLU A 255 17.01 -21.19 8.10
C GLU A 255 17.89 -20.00 8.55
N ASP A 256 18.27 -19.17 7.58
CA ASP A 256 18.91 -17.88 7.86
C ASP A 256 17.83 -16.91 8.38
N SER A 257 18.19 -15.95 9.25
CA SER A 257 17.28 -14.93 9.81
C SER A 257 16.46 -14.17 8.74
N SER A 258 17.04 -13.98 7.54
CA SER A 258 16.37 -13.36 6.39
C SER A 258 15.16 -14.15 5.85
N SER A 259 15.04 -15.44 6.16
CA SER A 259 13.89 -16.27 5.77
C SER A 259 12.69 -16.02 6.69
N ALA A 260 12.92 -15.89 8.01
CA ALA A 260 11.89 -15.55 8.99
C ALA A 260 11.34 -14.13 8.77
N GLU A 261 12.22 -13.14 8.57
CA GLU A 261 11.82 -11.76 8.26
C GLU A 261 10.93 -11.70 7.00
N PHE A 262 11.27 -12.47 5.97
CA PHE A 262 10.48 -12.54 4.74
C PHE A 262 9.09 -13.16 4.95
N VAL A 263 9.00 -14.24 5.74
CA VAL A 263 7.74 -14.90 6.05
C VAL A 263 6.83 -13.97 6.87
N GLU A 264 7.38 -13.25 7.84
CA GLU A 264 6.64 -12.29 8.67
C GLU A 264 6.18 -11.06 7.86
N LYS A 265 7.06 -10.47 7.04
CA LYS A 265 6.68 -9.40 6.08
C LYS A 265 5.51 -9.83 5.21
N ARG A 266 5.51 -11.07 4.70
CA ARG A 266 4.41 -11.62 3.90
C ARG A 266 3.14 -11.81 4.73
N ARG A 267 3.24 -12.37 5.94
CA ARG A 267 2.10 -12.56 6.86
C ARG A 267 1.41 -11.22 7.16
N ALA A 268 2.17 -10.22 7.60
CA ALA A 268 1.66 -8.87 7.90
C ALA A 268 1.03 -8.16 6.68
N ALA A 269 1.51 -8.45 5.46
CA ALA A 269 0.93 -7.89 4.24
C ALA A 269 -0.35 -8.64 3.80
N LEU A 270 -0.46 -9.94 4.05
CA LEU A 270 -1.68 -10.72 3.82
C LEU A 270 -2.79 -10.35 4.83
N GLU A 271 -2.42 -10.07 6.06
CA GLU A 271 -3.31 -9.55 7.10
C GLU A 271 -3.94 -8.22 6.69
N ARG A 272 -3.13 -7.20 6.37
CA ARG A 272 -3.64 -5.89 5.89
C ARG A 272 -4.48 -6.01 4.63
N TYR A 273 -4.06 -6.82 3.66
CA TYR A 273 -4.84 -7.07 2.45
C TYR A 273 -6.24 -7.60 2.80
N LEU A 274 -6.33 -8.62 3.65
CA LEU A 274 -7.59 -9.25 4.01
C LEU A 274 -8.46 -8.32 4.89
N GLN A 275 -7.86 -7.61 5.84
CA GLN A 275 -8.53 -6.57 6.63
C GLN A 275 -9.16 -5.49 5.74
N ARG A 276 -8.45 -5.03 4.69
CA ARG A 276 -8.98 -4.05 3.72
C ARG A 276 -10.08 -4.62 2.83
N VAL A 277 -9.99 -5.89 2.42
CA VAL A 277 -11.07 -6.55 1.67
C VAL A 277 -12.35 -6.61 2.50
N VAL A 278 -12.26 -6.90 3.80
CA VAL A 278 -13.45 -7.02 4.65
C VAL A 278 -13.96 -5.71 5.26
N ALA A 279 -13.11 -4.68 5.37
CA ALA A 279 -13.54 -3.33 5.73
C ALA A 279 -14.40 -2.66 4.64
N HIS A 280 -14.26 -3.09 3.38
CA HIS A 280 -15.05 -2.57 2.26
C HIS A 280 -16.45 -3.23 2.24
N PRO A 281 -17.56 -2.46 2.39
CA PRO A 281 -18.90 -3.05 2.56
C PRO A 281 -19.36 -3.95 1.41
N SER A 282 -19.14 -3.54 0.16
CA SER A 282 -19.52 -4.33 -1.03
C SER A 282 -18.71 -5.63 -1.18
N LEU A 283 -17.44 -5.63 -0.80
CA LEU A 283 -16.57 -6.80 -0.91
C LEU A 283 -16.83 -7.80 0.21
N LEU A 284 -17.07 -7.32 1.44
CA LEU A 284 -17.48 -8.16 2.57
C LEU A 284 -18.73 -9.00 2.26
N GLN A 285 -19.69 -8.44 1.53
CA GLN A 285 -20.91 -9.14 1.13
C GLN A 285 -20.70 -10.17 0.00
N ASP A 286 -19.54 -10.20 -0.67
CA ASP A 286 -19.30 -11.13 -1.77
C ASP A 286 -19.24 -12.59 -1.27
N PRO A 287 -19.97 -13.52 -1.92
CA PRO A 287 -19.93 -14.93 -1.57
C PRO A 287 -18.52 -15.54 -1.54
N ASP A 288 -17.59 -15.09 -2.40
CA ASP A 288 -16.22 -15.61 -2.43
C ASP A 288 -15.38 -15.15 -1.24
N VAL A 289 -15.66 -13.97 -0.67
CA VAL A 289 -15.00 -13.50 0.56
C VAL A 289 -15.49 -14.35 1.74
N ARG A 290 -16.81 -14.57 1.86
CA ARG A 290 -17.36 -15.50 2.87
C ARG A 290 -16.80 -16.92 2.69
N GLU A 291 -16.77 -17.43 1.46
CA GLU A 291 -16.21 -18.73 1.12
C GLU A 291 -14.74 -18.85 1.56
N PHE A 292 -13.93 -17.82 1.26
CA PHE A 292 -12.53 -17.75 1.63
C PHE A 292 -12.31 -17.69 3.14
N LEU A 293 -13.26 -17.19 3.92
CA LEU A 293 -13.16 -17.14 5.37
C LEU A 293 -13.65 -18.44 6.03
N GLU A 294 -14.77 -19.02 5.59
CA GLU A 294 -15.44 -20.10 6.33
C GLU A 294 -15.11 -21.54 5.90
N ARG A 295 -14.75 -21.80 4.63
CA ARG A 295 -14.54 -23.19 4.17
C ARG A 295 -13.23 -23.78 4.65
N ASP A 296 -13.20 -25.02 5.14
CA ASP A 296 -11.92 -25.69 5.45
C ASP A 296 -11.04 -25.81 4.18
N GLU A 297 -11.60 -26.39 3.11
CA GLU A 297 -10.92 -26.55 1.82
C GLU A 297 -11.52 -25.65 0.73
N LEU A 298 -10.64 -24.97 0.00
CA LEU A 298 -10.96 -24.21 -1.21
C LEU A 298 -10.50 -24.98 -2.47
N PRO A 299 -11.25 -24.90 -3.59
CA PRO A 299 -10.77 -25.39 -4.87
C PRO A 299 -9.41 -24.77 -5.22
N ARG A 300 -8.48 -25.60 -5.73
CA ARG A 300 -7.13 -25.16 -6.09
C ARG A 300 -7.20 -24.01 -7.09
N ALA A 301 -6.81 -22.81 -6.66
CA ALA A 301 -6.79 -21.62 -7.50
C ALA A 301 -5.97 -21.85 -8.79
N VAL A 302 -6.70 -21.88 -9.92
CA VAL A 302 -6.15 -21.90 -11.28
C VAL A 302 -5.69 -20.49 -11.69
N ASN A 303 -4.92 -20.37 -12.77
CA ASN A 303 -4.46 -19.11 -13.38
C ASN A 303 -3.66 -18.10 -12.53
N THR A 304 -3.44 -18.34 -11.23
CA THR A 304 -2.64 -17.45 -10.34
C THR A 304 -1.18 -17.20 -10.78
N GLN A 305 -0.71 -17.81 -11.87
CA GLN A 305 0.56 -17.48 -12.52
C GLN A 305 0.54 -16.08 -13.16
N ALA A 306 -0.56 -15.68 -13.81
CA ALA A 306 -0.71 -14.38 -14.47
C ALA A 306 -0.60 -13.20 -13.47
N LEU A 307 -1.13 -13.40 -12.26
CA LEU A 307 -1.10 -12.44 -11.15
C LEU A 307 0.28 -12.34 -10.44
N SER A 308 1.32 -13.00 -10.95
CA SER A 308 2.52 -13.28 -10.15
C SER A 308 3.89 -12.98 -10.74
N GLY A 309 3.93 -12.34 -11.90
CA GLY A 309 5.16 -11.74 -12.41
C GLY A 309 5.12 -10.21 -12.33
N PRO A 310 6.13 -9.56 -12.93
CA PRO A 310 6.05 -8.16 -13.35
C PRO A 310 4.84 -7.85 -14.26
N GLY A 311 4.06 -8.85 -14.68
CA GLY A 311 2.83 -8.70 -15.47
C GLY A 311 1.73 -7.87 -14.82
N LEU A 312 1.58 -7.86 -13.49
CA LEU A 312 0.59 -7.00 -12.83
C LEU A 312 1.02 -5.52 -12.87
N LEU A 313 2.28 -5.23 -12.50
CA LEU A 313 2.87 -3.90 -12.65
C LEU A 313 2.95 -3.46 -14.12
N LYS A 314 3.23 -4.38 -15.05
CA LYS A 314 3.20 -4.12 -16.49
C LYS A 314 1.78 -3.97 -17.02
N MET A 315 0.73 -4.51 -16.41
CA MET A 315 -0.65 -4.20 -16.79
C MET A 315 -1.06 -2.82 -16.30
N ILE A 316 -0.72 -2.46 -15.05
CA ILE A 316 -0.94 -1.11 -14.51
C ILE A 316 -0.18 -0.06 -15.34
N ASN A 317 1.10 -0.31 -15.66
CA ASN A 317 1.90 0.61 -16.46
C ASN A 317 1.50 0.59 -17.95
N ARG A 318 1.16 -0.56 -18.55
CA ARG A 318 0.67 -0.61 -19.95
C ARG A 318 -0.73 -0.03 -20.10
N ALA A 319 -1.56 -0.03 -19.07
CA ALA A 319 -2.82 0.70 -19.10
C ALA A 319 -2.54 2.22 -19.17
N SER A 320 -1.58 2.71 -18.37
CA SER A 320 -1.06 4.07 -18.47
C SER A 320 -0.50 4.41 -19.86
N ASP A 321 0.27 3.51 -20.49
CA ASP A 321 0.84 3.72 -21.84
C ASP A 321 -0.21 3.60 -22.97
N ALA A 322 -1.22 2.74 -22.82
CA ALA A 322 -2.25 2.49 -23.83
C ALA A 322 -3.20 3.69 -23.99
N VAL A 323 -3.41 4.49 -22.94
CA VAL A 323 -4.19 5.73 -23.00
C VAL A 323 -3.60 6.73 -23.99
N ASN A 324 -2.28 6.76 -24.18
CA ASN A 324 -1.61 7.61 -25.17
C ASN A 324 -1.81 7.17 -26.64
N LYS A 325 -2.46 6.02 -26.89
CA LYS A 325 -2.72 5.48 -28.24
C LYS A 325 -4.19 5.32 -28.61
N MET A 326 -5.12 5.68 -27.73
CA MET A 326 -6.56 5.62 -28.01
C MET A 326 -7.07 7.02 -28.39
N THR A 327 -7.09 7.30 -29.70
CA THR A 327 -7.27 8.63 -30.33
C THR A 327 -8.66 9.28 -30.14
N ILE A 328 -9.44 8.82 -29.16
CA ILE A 328 -10.66 9.50 -28.70
C ILE A 328 -10.36 10.01 -27.29
N LYS A 329 -9.79 11.23 -27.21
CA LYS A 329 -9.74 11.98 -25.96
C LYS A 329 -11.17 12.13 -25.48
N MET A 330 -11.50 11.56 -24.32
CA MET A 330 -12.78 11.83 -23.68
C MET A 330 -12.85 13.34 -23.44
N ASN A 331 -13.86 13.98 -24.01
CA ASN A 331 -14.22 15.33 -23.63
C ASN A 331 -14.91 15.21 -22.27
N GLU A 332 -14.10 15.04 -21.22
CA GLU A 332 -14.51 14.91 -19.84
C GLU A 332 -15.29 16.16 -19.45
N SER A 333 -16.62 16.05 -19.44
CA SER A 333 -17.52 17.15 -19.12
C SER A 333 -17.61 17.41 -17.62
N ASP A 334 -17.08 16.51 -16.78
CA ASP A 334 -17.02 16.68 -15.33
C ASP A 334 -15.58 16.98 -14.88
N ASN A 335 -15.32 18.29 -14.70
CA ASN A 335 -14.06 18.83 -14.17
C ASN A 335 -13.62 18.17 -12.86
N TRP A 336 -14.53 17.57 -12.09
CA TRP A 336 -14.18 16.82 -10.88
C TRP A 336 -13.35 15.57 -11.20
N PHE A 337 -13.69 14.80 -12.25
CA PHE A 337 -12.94 13.59 -12.58
C PHE A 337 -11.54 13.92 -13.12
N GLU A 338 -11.40 14.94 -13.97
CA GLU A 338 -10.08 15.38 -14.47
C GLU A 338 -9.20 15.89 -13.33
N SER A 339 -9.72 16.81 -12.49
CA SER A 339 -9.00 17.34 -11.34
C SER A 339 -8.63 16.25 -10.34
N LYS A 340 -9.54 15.31 -10.04
CA LYS A 340 -9.30 14.26 -9.04
C LYS A 340 -8.34 13.18 -9.54
N LEU A 341 -8.37 12.83 -10.83
CA LEU A 341 -7.37 11.94 -11.41
C LEU A 341 -5.97 12.56 -11.32
N GLN A 342 -5.83 13.84 -11.69
CA GLN A 342 -4.54 14.55 -11.60
C GLN A 342 -4.03 14.63 -10.16
N GLU A 343 -4.92 14.84 -9.18
CA GLU A 343 -4.60 14.83 -7.76
C GLU A 343 -4.09 13.45 -7.30
N VAL A 344 -4.80 12.37 -7.65
CA VAL A 344 -4.41 10.98 -7.36
C VAL A 344 -3.07 10.63 -7.97
N GLU A 345 -2.79 11.03 -9.21
CA GLU A 345 -1.51 10.77 -9.88
C GLU A 345 -0.36 11.56 -9.25
N ASN A 346 -0.58 12.81 -8.84
CA ASN A 346 0.40 13.62 -8.13
C ASN A 346 0.69 13.02 -6.74
N GLU A 347 -0.33 12.62 -5.99
CA GLU A 347 -0.19 11.96 -4.69
C GLU A 347 0.57 10.63 -4.83
N GLU A 348 0.24 9.80 -5.83
CA GLU A 348 0.92 8.53 -6.09
C GLU A 348 2.41 8.73 -6.37
N GLN A 349 2.80 9.78 -7.10
CA GLN A 349 4.21 10.14 -7.31
C GLN A 349 4.91 10.60 -6.03
N LEU A 350 4.25 11.42 -5.20
CA LEU A 350 4.80 11.91 -3.93
C LEU A 350 4.99 10.76 -2.93
N LEU A 351 4.00 9.90 -2.77
CA LEU A 351 4.07 8.73 -1.87
C LEU A 351 5.12 7.72 -2.35
N ARG A 352 5.33 7.53 -3.66
CA ARG A 352 6.45 6.71 -4.17
C ARG A 352 7.82 7.28 -3.76
N ARG A 353 8.02 8.59 -3.85
CA ARG A 353 9.28 9.25 -3.45
C ARG A 353 9.49 9.15 -1.94
N LEU A 354 8.44 9.37 -1.15
CA LEU A 354 8.48 9.22 0.30
C LEU A 354 8.76 7.77 0.71
N HIS A 355 8.10 6.79 0.09
CA HIS A 355 8.38 5.37 0.29
C HIS A 355 9.84 5.02 0.02
N ALA A 356 10.41 5.47 -1.10
CA ALA A 356 11.82 5.23 -1.42
C ALA A 356 12.79 5.85 -0.40
N ALA A 357 12.46 7.04 0.13
CA ALA A 357 13.24 7.66 1.21
C ALA A 357 13.14 6.89 2.54
N VAL A 358 11.97 6.34 2.88
CA VAL A 358 11.76 5.52 4.09
C VAL A 358 12.39 4.12 3.96
N ASP A 359 12.30 3.47 2.79
CA ASP A 359 13.05 2.23 2.51
C ASP A 359 14.56 2.44 2.69
N SER A 360 15.08 3.58 2.20
CA SER A 360 16.46 3.98 2.43
C SER A 360 16.77 4.16 3.92
N LEU A 361 15.90 4.84 4.70
CA LEU A 361 16.05 4.98 6.15
C LEU A 361 16.10 3.61 6.86
N VAL A 362 15.23 2.67 6.51
CA VAL A 362 15.22 1.30 7.06
C VAL A 362 16.55 0.60 6.81
N ASN A 363 17.11 0.70 5.60
CA ASN A 363 18.40 0.09 5.26
C ASN A 363 19.55 0.72 6.07
N HIS A 364 19.63 2.04 6.12
CA HIS A 364 20.64 2.73 6.94
C HIS A 364 20.51 2.39 8.44
N ARG A 365 19.29 2.18 8.96
CA ARG A 365 19.07 1.74 10.35
C ARG A 365 19.59 0.33 10.60
N LYS A 366 19.40 -0.59 9.64
CA LYS A 366 19.93 -1.96 9.70
C LYS A 366 21.45 -1.96 9.62
N GLU A 367 22.05 -1.15 8.76
CA GLU A 367 23.50 -0.96 8.68
C GLU A 367 24.08 -0.40 9.98
N LEU A 368 23.41 0.60 10.59
CA LEU A 368 23.79 1.13 11.90
C LEU A 368 23.78 0.04 12.97
N CYS A 369 22.70 -0.75 13.07
CA CYS A 369 22.60 -1.90 13.98
C CYS A 369 23.77 -2.89 13.80
N ILE A 370 24.10 -3.28 12.55
CA ILE A 370 25.22 -4.18 12.26
C ILE A 370 26.56 -3.56 12.68
N ASN A 371 26.78 -2.27 12.38
CA ASN A 371 28.03 -1.58 12.73
C ASN A 371 28.18 -1.42 14.25
N THR A 372 27.10 -1.12 14.98
CA THR A 372 27.08 -1.11 16.45
C THR A 372 27.41 -2.48 17.03
N ALA A 373 26.87 -3.57 16.48
CA ALA A 373 27.21 -4.94 16.89
C ALA A 373 28.70 -5.26 16.75
N VAL A 374 29.32 -4.76 15.67
CA VAL A 374 30.77 -4.94 15.42
C VAL A 374 31.60 -4.06 16.36
N PHE A 375 31.15 -2.83 16.61
CA PHE A 375 31.80 -1.91 17.54
C PHE A 375 31.81 -2.45 18.97
N SER A 376 30.65 -2.84 19.50
CA SER A 376 30.51 -3.50 20.81
C SER A 376 31.52 -4.65 20.98
N LYS A 377 31.52 -5.62 20.06
CA LYS A 377 32.42 -6.79 20.11
C LYS A 377 33.89 -6.37 20.09
N SER A 378 34.24 -5.36 19.29
CA SER A 378 35.60 -4.84 19.19
C SER A 378 36.04 -4.15 20.50
N VAL A 379 35.14 -3.40 21.15
CA VAL A 379 35.36 -2.75 22.45
C VAL A 379 35.49 -3.79 23.57
N ALA A 380 34.66 -4.85 23.58
CA ALA A 380 34.78 -5.95 24.53
C ALA A 380 36.12 -6.69 24.38
N MET A 381 36.56 -6.95 23.14
CA MET A 381 37.87 -7.53 22.87
C MET A 381 39.00 -6.63 23.36
N LEU A 382 38.94 -5.31 23.13
CA LEU A 382 39.93 -4.37 23.65
C LEU A 382 39.97 -4.37 25.18
N GLY A 383 38.80 -4.34 25.84
CA GLY A 383 38.69 -4.43 27.30
C GLY A 383 39.27 -5.71 27.89
N SER A 384 39.27 -6.82 27.14
CA SER A 384 39.85 -8.10 27.57
C SER A 384 41.39 -8.15 27.49
N VAL A 385 42.03 -7.24 26.75
CA VAL A 385 43.48 -7.14 26.59
C VAL A 385 44.09 -6.04 27.48
N GLU A 386 43.26 -5.09 27.94
CA GLU A 386 43.68 -3.95 28.75
C GLU A 386 44.18 -4.36 30.14
N GLU A 387 45.41 -3.95 30.49
CA GLU A 387 46.04 -4.26 31.78
C GLU A 387 45.48 -3.41 32.93
N ASN A 388 45.04 -2.18 32.66
CA ASN A 388 44.44 -1.32 33.66
C ASN A 388 43.00 -1.79 33.99
N SER A 389 42.86 -2.46 35.14
CA SER A 389 41.57 -3.00 35.62
C SER A 389 40.41 -2.00 35.75
N ALA A 390 40.67 -0.68 35.79
CA ALA A 390 39.61 0.33 35.74
C ALA A 390 39.14 0.57 34.30
N LEU A 391 40.09 0.77 33.37
CA LEU A 391 39.81 0.97 31.95
C LEU A 391 39.21 -0.29 31.30
N SER A 392 39.73 -1.48 31.63
CA SER A 392 39.20 -2.78 31.19
C SER A 392 37.72 -2.96 31.57
N ARG A 393 37.33 -2.60 32.80
CA ARG A 393 35.92 -2.63 33.26
C ARG A 393 35.05 -1.66 32.47
N ALA A 394 35.50 -0.42 32.32
CA ALA A 394 34.71 0.59 31.61
C ALA A 394 34.56 0.28 30.11
N LEU A 395 35.59 -0.28 29.45
CA LEU A 395 35.47 -0.79 28.08
C LEU A 395 34.46 -1.95 28.03
N SER A 396 34.51 -2.89 28.97
CA SER A 396 33.56 -4.01 29.03
C SER A 396 32.11 -3.52 29.20
N GLN A 397 31.88 -2.48 30.00
CA GLN A 397 30.55 -1.86 30.16
C GLN A 397 30.12 -1.01 28.97
N LEU A 398 31.06 -0.32 28.30
CA LEU A 398 30.77 0.38 27.04
C LEU A 398 30.29 -0.60 25.98
N ALA A 399 30.93 -1.79 25.87
CA ALA A 399 30.44 -2.84 25.00
C ALA A 399 29.02 -3.32 25.39
N GLU A 400 28.73 -3.51 26.68
CA GLU A 400 27.38 -3.87 27.14
C GLU A 400 26.32 -2.78 26.83
N VAL A 401 26.71 -1.50 26.83
CA VAL A 401 25.86 -0.37 26.46
C VAL A 401 25.62 -0.36 24.95
N GLU A 402 26.65 -0.58 24.14
CA GLU A 402 26.55 -0.67 22.67
C GLU A 402 25.74 -1.90 22.23
N ASP A 403 25.84 -3.06 22.91
CA ASP A 403 24.96 -4.23 22.71
C ASP A 403 23.49 -3.89 23.00
N LYS A 404 23.21 -3.06 24.01
CA LYS A 404 21.83 -2.57 24.28
C LYS A 404 21.37 -1.59 23.21
N MET A 405 22.26 -0.74 22.71
CA MET A 405 21.95 0.20 21.62
C MET A 405 21.71 -0.51 20.29
N GLU A 406 22.44 -1.59 20.00
CA GLU A 406 22.22 -2.46 18.84
C GLU A 406 20.79 -2.99 18.79
N GLN A 407 20.31 -3.53 19.92
CA GLN A 407 18.92 -3.99 20.06
C GLN A 407 17.89 -2.87 19.88
N LEU A 408 18.18 -1.66 20.39
CA LEU A 408 17.31 -0.48 20.19
C LEU A 408 17.29 -0.03 18.71
N HIS A 409 18.43 -0.04 18.03
CA HIS A 409 18.51 0.24 16.59
C HIS A 409 17.76 -0.81 15.76
N GLN A 410 17.85 -2.09 16.14
CA GLN A 410 17.09 -3.17 15.52
C GLN A 410 15.57 -2.99 15.73
N GLN A 411 15.14 -2.67 16.95
CA GLN A 411 13.73 -2.36 17.26
C GLN A 411 13.22 -1.17 16.44
N GLN A 412 14.01 -0.10 16.33
CA GLN A 412 13.65 1.04 15.47
C GLN A 412 13.58 0.65 14.00
N ALA A 413 14.50 -0.19 13.49
CA ALA A 413 14.48 -0.65 12.11
C ALA A 413 13.19 -1.45 11.80
N PHE A 414 12.70 -2.24 12.76
CA PHE A 414 11.41 -2.91 12.63
C PHE A 414 10.23 -1.94 12.64
N SER A 415 10.23 -0.89 13.49
CA SER A 415 9.18 0.13 13.48
C SER A 415 9.18 0.99 12.20
N ASP A 416 10.35 1.46 11.78
CA ASP A 416 10.58 2.19 10.52
C ASP A 416 10.01 1.37 9.33
N PHE A 417 10.22 0.05 9.36
CA PHE A 417 9.77 -0.87 8.31
C PHE A 417 8.28 -1.23 8.37
N PHE A 418 7.82 -1.85 9.47
CA PHE A 418 6.47 -2.41 9.58
C PHE A 418 5.37 -1.36 9.77
N ILE A 419 5.67 -0.22 10.40
CA ILE A 419 4.67 0.83 10.67
C ILE A 419 4.64 1.85 9.53
N LEU A 420 5.79 2.36 9.09
CA LEU A 420 5.86 3.46 8.13
C LEU A 420 6.11 3.00 6.68
N ALA A 421 7.17 2.25 6.41
CA ALA A 421 7.49 1.82 5.04
C ALA A 421 6.36 0.99 4.43
N GLU A 422 5.87 -0.03 5.16
CA GLU A 422 4.80 -0.90 4.68
C GLU A 422 3.43 -0.20 4.53
N LEU A 423 3.13 0.86 5.30
CA LEU A 423 1.96 1.72 5.10
C LEU A 423 2.04 2.46 3.78
N LEU A 424 3.18 3.14 3.55
CA LEU A 424 3.43 3.91 2.33
C LEU A 424 3.39 2.99 1.10
N ALA A 425 3.99 1.79 1.21
CA ALA A 425 3.97 0.77 0.17
C ALA A 425 2.55 0.38 -0.22
N ASP A 426 1.66 0.27 0.77
CA ASP A 426 0.28 -0.16 0.58
C ASP A 426 -0.61 0.94 0.01
N TYR A 427 -0.41 2.20 0.44
CA TYR A 427 -1.13 3.33 -0.13
C TYR A 427 -0.68 3.68 -1.56
N VAL A 428 0.61 3.50 -1.91
CA VAL A 428 1.05 3.54 -3.32
C VAL A 428 0.30 2.51 -4.16
N ARG A 429 0.10 1.28 -3.66
CA ARG A 429 -0.66 0.25 -4.37
C ARG A 429 -2.15 0.56 -4.47
N LEU A 430 -2.77 1.08 -3.40
CA LEU A 430 -4.18 1.49 -3.44
C LEU A 430 -4.43 2.66 -4.40
N LEU A 431 -3.54 3.65 -4.48
CA LEU A 431 -3.65 4.73 -5.45
C LEU A 431 -3.58 4.21 -6.89
N GLY A 432 -2.76 3.18 -7.16
CA GLY A 432 -2.81 2.43 -8.42
C GLY A 432 -4.18 1.78 -8.68
N ALA A 433 -4.81 1.17 -7.67
CA ALA A 433 -6.16 0.62 -7.78
C ALA A 433 -7.23 1.71 -8.01
N VAL A 434 -7.10 2.89 -7.38
CA VAL A 434 -7.93 4.07 -7.65
C VAL A 434 -7.83 4.47 -9.12
N ARG A 435 -6.62 4.58 -9.68
CA ARG A 435 -6.42 4.89 -11.12
C ARG A 435 -7.11 3.87 -12.02
N CYS A 436 -7.06 2.58 -11.71
CA CYS A 436 -7.80 1.55 -12.44
C CYS A 436 -9.33 1.74 -12.40
N CYS A 437 -9.90 2.34 -11.36
CA CYS A 437 -11.33 2.69 -11.31
C CYS A 437 -11.67 3.84 -12.28
N PHE A 438 -10.82 4.87 -12.38
CA PHE A 438 -10.96 5.92 -13.40
C PHE A 438 -10.83 5.36 -14.82
N GLU A 439 -9.87 4.47 -15.07
CA GLU A 439 -9.75 3.77 -16.35
C GLU A 439 -10.98 2.92 -16.68
N GLN A 440 -11.60 2.26 -15.69
CA GLN A 440 -12.83 1.50 -15.92
C GLN A 440 -13.99 2.41 -16.31
N ARG A 441 -14.15 3.56 -15.65
CA ARG A 441 -15.13 4.58 -16.06
C ARG A 441 -14.89 5.03 -17.51
N MET A 442 -13.64 5.30 -17.88
CA MET A 442 -13.24 5.63 -19.26
C MET A 442 -13.60 4.52 -20.25
N LYS A 443 -13.33 3.24 -19.93
CA LYS A 443 -13.69 2.08 -20.78
C LYS A 443 -15.21 1.93 -20.97
N VAL A 444 -16.01 2.21 -19.93
CA VAL A 444 -17.48 2.17 -20.03
C VAL A 444 -18.00 3.36 -20.86
N TRP A 445 -17.41 4.55 -20.71
CA TRP A 445 -17.71 5.71 -21.55
C TRP A 445 -17.39 5.47 -23.03
N GLN A 446 -16.23 4.88 -23.34
CA GLN A 446 -15.84 4.52 -24.71
C GLN A 446 -16.87 3.59 -25.37
N ARG A 447 -17.32 2.54 -24.66
CA ARG A 447 -18.36 1.62 -25.15
C ARG A 447 -19.69 2.33 -25.44
N LEU A 448 -20.06 3.30 -24.60
CA LEU A 448 -21.24 4.14 -24.84
C LEU A 448 -21.09 4.97 -26.12
N GLN A 449 -19.94 5.63 -26.32
CA GLN A 449 -19.67 6.41 -27.54
C GLN A 449 -19.66 5.55 -28.81
N GLU A 450 -19.05 4.35 -28.75
CA GLU A 450 -19.05 3.38 -29.85
C GLU A 450 -20.47 2.93 -30.22
N ALA A 451 -21.32 2.69 -29.22
CA ALA A 451 -22.73 2.34 -29.43
C ALA A 451 -23.54 3.51 -30.01
N GLN A 452 -23.34 4.75 -29.52
CA GLN A 452 -23.97 5.95 -30.06
C GLN A 452 -23.55 6.21 -31.51
N SER A 453 -22.26 6.05 -31.84
CA SER A 453 -21.77 6.11 -33.23
C SER A 453 -22.38 5.02 -34.12
N THR A 454 -22.57 3.81 -33.58
CA THR A 454 -23.17 2.70 -34.33
C THR A 454 -24.66 2.93 -34.59
N LEU A 455 -25.40 3.41 -33.59
CA LEU A 455 -26.80 3.83 -33.72
C LEU A 455 -26.96 4.94 -34.78
N GLN A 456 -26.09 5.94 -34.76
CA GLN A 456 -26.10 7.01 -35.77
C GLN A 456 -25.90 6.46 -37.19
N LYS A 457 -24.95 5.55 -37.40
CA LYS A 457 -24.74 4.85 -38.70
C LYS A 457 -25.96 4.02 -39.12
N LYS A 458 -26.69 3.40 -38.18
CA LYS A 458 -27.93 2.66 -38.46
C LYS A 458 -29.06 3.60 -38.90
N ARG A 459 -29.26 4.73 -38.22
CA ARG A 459 -30.21 5.78 -38.63
C ARG A 459 -29.90 6.36 -40.01
N GLU A 460 -28.63 6.61 -40.32
CA GLU A 460 -28.21 7.03 -41.66
C GLU A 460 -28.44 5.96 -42.74
N ALA A 461 -28.32 4.67 -42.39
CA ALA A 461 -28.61 3.57 -43.30
C ALA A 461 -30.12 3.44 -43.56
N GLU A 462 -30.98 3.59 -42.55
CA GLU A 462 -32.44 3.67 -42.73
C GLU A 462 -32.81 4.84 -43.65
N ALA A 463 -32.27 6.04 -43.39
CA ALA A 463 -32.49 7.20 -44.25
C ALA A 463 -32.12 6.89 -45.72
N LYS A 464 -30.95 6.28 -45.96
CA LYS A 464 -30.54 5.87 -47.32
C LYS A 464 -31.49 4.84 -47.95
N LEU A 465 -32.08 3.93 -47.17
CA LEU A 465 -33.08 2.95 -47.66
C LEU A 465 -34.44 3.61 -47.98
N LEU A 466 -34.87 4.61 -47.20
CA LEU A 466 -36.03 5.45 -47.50
C LEU A 466 -35.85 6.20 -48.81
N TRP A 467 -34.72 6.91 -48.98
CA TRP A 467 -34.38 7.61 -50.22
C TRP A 467 -34.25 6.68 -51.43
N ALA A 468 -33.79 5.44 -51.23
CA ALA A 468 -33.68 4.43 -52.29
C ALA A 468 -35.00 3.67 -52.58
N ASN A 469 -36.10 3.99 -51.89
CA ASN A 469 -37.42 3.36 -52.01
C ASN A 469 -37.41 1.82 -51.93
N LYS A 470 -36.73 1.27 -50.91
CA LYS A 470 -36.61 -0.19 -50.68
C LYS A 470 -37.37 -0.65 -49.43
N PRO A 471 -38.72 -0.75 -49.47
CA PRO A 471 -39.54 -1.01 -48.29
C PRO A 471 -39.27 -2.36 -47.61
N GLU A 472 -38.92 -3.40 -48.38
CA GLU A 472 -38.64 -4.75 -47.84
C GLU A 472 -37.51 -4.77 -46.80
N LYS A 473 -36.53 -3.87 -46.93
CA LYS A 473 -35.39 -3.77 -45.99
C LYS A 473 -35.58 -2.70 -44.91
N LEU A 474 -36.64 -1.89 -45.02
CA LEU A 474 -36.91 -0.78 -44.11
C LEU A 474 -37.33 -1.28 -42.73
N GLN A 475 -38.13 -2.35 -42.66
CA GLN A 475 -38.55 -2.91 -41.37
C GLN A 475 -37.36 -3.43 -40.58
N GLN A 476 -36.48 -4.22 -41.20
CA GLN A 476 -35.23 -4.68 -40.57
C GLN A 476 -34.35 -3.52 -40.09
N ALA A 477 -34.25 -2.43 -40.87
CA ALA A 477 -33.47 -1.26 -40.45
C ALA A 477 -34.06 -0.56 -39.20
N LYS A 478 -35.38 -0.55 -39.05
CA LYS A 478 -36.06 -0.04 -37.84
C LYS A 478 -35.88 -0.98 -36.65
N ASP A 479 -35.97 -2.28 -36.86
CA ASP A 479 -35.76 -3.28 -35.82
C ASP A 479 -34.31 -3.23 -35.30
N ASP A 480 -33.33 -3.12 -36.20
CA ASP A 480 -31.93 -2.83 -35.87
C ASP A 480 -31.78 -1.53 -35.07
N ILE A 481 -32.45 -0.44 -35.45
CA ILE A 481 -32.39 0.84 -34.73
C ILE A 481 -32.95 0.68 -33.31
N ASN A 482 -34.11 0.05 -33.14
CA ASN A 482 -34.72 -0.20 -31.83
C ASN A 482 -33.78 -1.03 -30.92
N GLU A 483 -33.09 -2.04 -31.47
CA GLU A 483 -32.09 -2.83 -30.75
C GLU A 483 -30.90 -1.97 -30.28
N TRP A 484 -30.37 -1.12 -31.17
CA TRP A 484 -29.24 -0.24 -30.85
C TRP A 484 -29.62 0.92 -29.91
N GLU A 485 -30.85 1.43 -29.97
CA GLU A 485 -31.40 2.38 -28.99
C GLU A 485 -31.47 1.74 -27.60
N SER A 486 -32.00 0.52 -27.50
CA SER A 486 -32.01 -0.23 -26.23
C SER A 486 -30.60 -0.49 -25.68
N LYS A 487 -29.62 -0.75 -26.55
CA LYS A 487 -28.20 -0.92 -26.16
C LYS A 487 -27.57 0.38 -25.67
N VAL A 488 -27.82 1.50 -26.35
CA VAL A 488 -27.35 2.82 -25.90
C VAL A 488 -27.95 3.16 -24.53
N SER A 489 -29.27 3.03 -24.35
CA SER A 489 -29.92 3.26 -23.05
C SER A 489 -29.53 2.25 -21.95
N GLN A 490 -28.93 1.10 -22.30
CA GLN A 490 -28.27 0.24 -21.31
C GLN A 490 -26.91 0.82 -20.91
N TYR A 491 -26.04 1.13 -21.88
CA TYR A 491 -24.69 1.66 -21.60
C TYR A 491 -24.71 3.04 -20.93
N GLU A 492 -25.73 3.87 -21.17
CA GLU A 492 -25.95 5.12 -20.43
C GLU A 492 -26.17 4.86 -18.93
N ARG A 493 -27.04 3.88 -18.60
CA ARG A 493 -27.29 3.47 -17.21
C ARG A 493 -26.07 2.82 -16.56
N ASP A 494 -25.29 2.05 -17.30
CA ASP A 494 -24.07 1.42 -16.79
C ASP A 494 -22.95 2.45 -16.57
N PHE A 495 -22.80 3.43 -17.47
CA PHE A 495 -21.87 4.56 -17.30
C PHE A 495 -22.23 5.43 -16.09
N GLU A 496 -23.51 5.78 -15.91
CA GLU A 496 -23.98 6.54 -14.76
C GLU A 496 -23.73 5.77 -13.45
N ARG A 497 -24.06 4.46 -13.43
CA ARG A 497 -23.81 3.59 -12.27
C ARG A 497 -22.34 3.56 -11.88
N VAL A 498 -21.44 3.33 -12.84
CA VAL A 498 -19.99 3.29 -12.59
C VAL A 498 -19.48 4.67 -12.16
N THR A 499 -19.94 5.76 -12.78
CA THR A 499 -19.60 7.14 -12.40
C THR A 499 -19.99 7.44 -10.95
N CYS A 500 -21.21 7.10 -10.56
CA CYS A 500 -21.68 7.19 -9.18
C CYS A 500 -20.87 6.33 -8.20
N THR A 501 -20.51 5.10 -8.58
CA THR A 501 -19.69 4.21 -7.74
C THR A 501 -18.28 4.75 -7.55
N VAL A 502 -17.56 5.08 -8.62
CA VAL A 502 -16.18 5.61 -8.54
C VAL A 502 -16.12 6.86 -7.66
N ARG A 503 -17.11 7.76 -7.75
CA ARG A 503 -17.17 8.96 -6.88
C ARG A 503 -17.31 8.61 -5.40
N LYS A 504 -18.19 7.65 -5.05
CA LYS A 504 -18.36 7.18 -3.66
C LYS A 504 -17.12 6.46 -3.14
N GLU A 505 -16.51 5.65 -3.99
CA GLU A 505 -15.32 4.85 -3.67
C GLU A 505 -14.10 5.74 -3.38
N VAL A 506 -13.85 6.75 -4.22
CA VAL A 506 -12.79 7.75 -3.96
C VAL A 506 -13.01 8.45 -2.62
N LEU A 507 -14.23 8.94 -2.35
CA LEU A 507 -14.54 9.61 -1.07
C LEU A 507 -14.35 8.69 0.15
N ARG A 508 -14.71 7.40 0.04
CA ARG A 508 -14.46 6.40 1.09
C ARG A 508 -12.96 6.19 1.30
N PHE A 509 -12.23 5.96 0.21
CA PHE A 509 -10.77 5.78 0.23
C PHE A 509 -10.05 6.98 0.85
N GLU A 510 -10.50 8.21 0.62
CA GLU A 510 -9.92 9.40 1.24
C GLU A 510 -10.14 9.47 2.75
N LYS A 511 -11.34 9.12 3.24
CA LYS A 511 -11.62 9.01 4.69
C LYS A 511 -10.77 7.91 5.33
N GLU A 512 -10.69 6.74 4.70
CA GLU A 512 -9.85 5.62 5.13
C GLU A 512 -8.37 6.01 5.17
N LYS A 513 -7.87 6.65 4.11
CA LYS A 513 -6.50 7.19 4.01
C LYS A 513 -6.18 8.14 5.16
N ALA A 514 -7.00 9.17 5.38
CA ALA A 514 -6.75 10.14 6.43
C ALA A 514 -6.70 9.49 7.83
N ARG A 515 -7.62 8.56 8.11
CA ARG A 515 -7.67 7.82 9.39
C ARG A 515 -6.44 6.92 9.57
N ASP A 516 -6.12 6.10 8.58
CA ASP A 516 -5.00 5.16 8.63
C ASP A 516 -3.66 5.91 8.81
N PHE A 517 -3.42 6.96 8.03
CA PHE A 517 -2.21 7.77 8.14
C PHE A 517 -2.09 8.45 9.51
N LYS A 518 -3.18 9.04 10.04
CA LYS A 518 -3.20 9.62 11.39
C LYS A 518 -2.78 8.57 12.43
N GLN A 519 -3.42 7.40 12.42
CA GLN A 519 -3.15 6.33 13.39
C GLN A 519 -1.72 5.79 13.29
N HIS A 520 -1.22 5.54 12.09
CA HIS A 520 0.12 4.98 11.89
C HIS A 520 1.24 5.99 12.15
N ILE A 521 1.04 7.28 11.81
CA ILE A 521 2.02 8.33 12.12
C ILE A 521 2.14 8.52 13.64
N VAL A 522 1.02 8.57 14.37
CA VAL A 522 1.04 8.64 15.84
C VAL A 522 1.81 7.44 16.42
N LYS A 523 1.43 6.21 16.05
CA LYS A 523 2.11 4.99 16.49
C LYS A 523 3.61 4.96 16.15
N TYR A 524 3.99 5.48 14.99
CA TYR A 524 5.40 5.58 14.58
C TYR A 524 6.18 6.60 15.43
N LEU A 525 5.60 7.78 15.70
CA LEU A 525 6.22 8.81 16.54
C LEU A 525 6.33 8.36 18.00
N GLU A 526 5.32 7.68 18.54
CA GLU A 526 5.37 7.03 19.87
C GLU A 526 6.50 6.00 19.95
N SER A 527 6.62 5.12 18.95
CA SER A 527 7.71 4.16 18.88
C SER A 527 9.08 4.84 18.80
N LEU A 528 9.21 5.92 18.03
CA LEU A 528 10.46 6.67 17.92
C LEU A 528 10.83 7.32 19.26
N LEU A 529 9.87 7.99 19.92
CA LEU A 529 10.06 8.61 21.23
C LEU A 529 10.48 7.57 22.28
N HIS A 530 9.80 6.42 22.32
CA HIS A 530 10.12 5.32 23.23
C HIS A 530 11.55 4.80 23.04
N THR A 531 11.99 4.56 21.80
CA THR A 531 13.37 4.13 21.52
C THR A 531 14.38 5.19 21.96
N GLN A 532 14.14 6.47 21.68
CA GLN A 532 15.04 7.56 22.06
C GLN A 532 15.16 7.71 23.58
N HIS A 533 14.04 7.64 24.32
CA HIS A 533 14.07 7.66 25.79
C HIS A 533 14.86 6.48 26.37
N ARG A 534 14.78 5.28 25.78
CA ARG A 534 15.59 4.12 26.21
C ARG A 534 17.07 4.30 25.87
N LEU A 535 17.40 4.89 24.72
CA LEU A 535 18.78 5.19 24.33
C LEU A 535 19.43 6.20 25.28
N VAL A 536 18.71 7.25 25.69
CA VAL A 536 19.17 8.21 26.72
C VAL A 536 19.48 7.49 28.03
N LYS A 537 18.55 6.66 28.54
CA LYS A 537 18.76 5.89 29.78
C LYS A 537 19.98 4.96 29.72
N CYS A 538 20.29 4.38 28.56
CA CYS A 538 21.50 3.57 28.38
C CYS A 538 22.79 4.40 28.55
N TRP A 539 22.85 5.61 27.98
CA TRP A 539 24.00 6.51 28.13
C TRP A 539 24.12 7.10 29.54
N GLU A 540 23.00 7.45 30.17
CA GLU A 540 22.97 7.95 31.56
C GLU A 540 23.48 6.90 32.55
N ALA A 541 23.16 5.63 32.33
CA ALA A 541 23.67 4.52 33.15
C ALA A 541 25.19 4.30 32.99
N PHE A 542 25.77 4.61 31.82
CA PHE A 542 27.21 4.51 31.58
C PHE A 542 28.01 5.72 32.11
N LEU A 543 27.38 6.88 32.23
CA LEU A 543 28.03 8.14 32.58
C LEU A 543 28.86 8.12 33.89
N PRO A 544 28.48 7.41 34.98
CA PRO A 544 29.30 7.33 36.19
C PRO A 544 30.63 6.60 35.97
N GLU A 545 30.62 5.55 35.15
CA GLU A 545 31.78 4.68 34.91
C GLU A 545 32.75 5.35 33.93
N ALA A 546 32.25 6.07 32.92
CA ALA A 546 33.07 6.96 32.11
C ALA A 546 33.80 8.04 32.96
N LYS A 547 33.15 8.55 34.01
CA LYS A 547 33.75 9.51 34.96
C LYS A 547 34.74 8.89 35.94
N ALA A 548 34.74 7.57 36.14
CA ALA A 548 35.65 6.89 37.05
C ALA A 548 37.06 6.68 36.46
N ILE A 549 37.24 6.95 35.16
CA ILE A 549 38.51 6.82 34.41
C ILE A 549 39.23 8.18 34.26
N ALA A 550 38.48 9.28 34.38
CA ALA A 550 38.92 10.65 34.10
C ALA A 550 39.50 11.37 35.33
#